data_AF-A0A9E2XVS8-F1
#
_entry.id   AF-A0A9E2XVS8-F1
#
_cell.length_a   1.000
_cell.length_b   1.000
_cell.length_c   1.000
_cell.angle_alpha   90.00
_cell.angle_beta   90.00
_cell.angle_gamma   90.00
#
_symmetry.space_group_name_H-M   'P 1'
#
loop_
_entity.id
_entity.type
_entity.pdbx_description
1 polymer ?
#
loop_
_entity_poly.entity_id
_entity_poly.type
_entity_poly.pdbx_seq_one_letter_code
_entity_poly.pdbx_strand_id
1 'polypeptide(L)'
;MTVLANPLPPSATYRPLPTLPFDVVKANDEAEKPRVMQDQQAVLNQRYDLSNNPIPGIMMSGGRKPVQGGVRVKLPPGITWDMLNSMSPDEIRQRGLLPPGFMPLPHVKQATGGQVIPNTQIDEIRTQEGRNLQRFDIDFDLPDTVTPEFPPPIFLSSHPELGDVSRGRLLTIKNYYEMMVGFITPVQIEG
;
A
#
# COMPACT_ATOMS: atom_id res chain seq x y z
N MET A 1 -49.19 20.18 10.54
CA MET A 1 -49.44 18.84 9.97
C MET A 1 -48.10 18.24 9.61
N THR A 2 -47.60 17.29 10.40
CA THR A 2 -46.33 16.61 10.15
C THR A 2 -46.59 15.51 9.14
N VAL A 3 -46.14 15.67 7.90
CA VAL A 3 -46.25 14.62 6.88
C VAL A 3 -45.14 13.61 7.17
N LEU A 4 -45.48 12.52 7.86
CA LEU A 4 -44.59 11.36 7.95
C LEU A 4 -44.74 10.58 6.65
N ALA A 5 -43.64 10.43 5.91
CA ALA A 5 -43.61 9.56 4.74
C ALA A 5 -43.90 8.11 5.18
N ASN A 6 -44.78 7.42 4.45
CA ASN A 6 -45.04 6.01 4.70
C ASN A 6 -43.75 5.19 4.56
N PRO A 7 -43.53 4.16 5.40
CA PRO A 7 -42.35 3.33 5.31
C PRO A 7 -42.28 2.61 3.96
N LEU A 8 -41.08 2.51 3.40
CA LEU A 8 -40.82 1.70 2.21
C LEU A 8 -40.99 0.20 2.55
N PRO A 9 -41.38 -0.64 1.56
CA PRO A 9 -41.48 -2.08 1.79
C PRO A 9 -40.10 -2.68 2.13
N PRO A 10 -40.02 -3.77 2.90
CA PRO A 10 -38.75 -4.41 3.28
C PRO A 10 -37.89 -4.84 2.08
N SER A 11 -38.51 -5.03 0.91
CA SER A 11 -37.86 -5.39 -0.35
C SER A 11 -37.38 -4.19 -1.17
N ALA A 12 -37.62 -2.95 -0.72
CA ALA A 12 -37.14 -1.76 -1.41
C ALA A 12 -35.62 -1.68 -1.31
N THR A 13 -34.95 -1.91 -2.44
CA THR A 13 -33.51 -1.64 -2.55
C THR A 13 -33.33 -0.35 -3.33
N TYR A 14 -32.40 0.50 -2.87
CA TYR A 14 -32.11 1.78 -3.52
C TYR A 14 -31.63 1.61 -4.98
N ARG A 15 -31.06 0.43 -5.30
CA ARG A 15 -30.70 0.02 -6.65
C ARG A 15 -30.47 -1.49 -6.67
N PRO A 16 -31.12 -2.27 -7.56
CA PRO A 16 -30.70 -3.65 -7.81
C PRO A 16 -29.32 -3.60 -8.46
N LEU A 17 -28.31 -4.13 -7.77
CA LEU A 17 -26.98 -4.31 -8.35
C LEU A 17 -26.99 -5.61 -9.15
N PRO A 18 -26.37 -5.65 -10.35
CA PRO A 18 -26.13 -6.92 -11.02
C PRO A 18 -25.24 -7.78 -10.10
N THR A 19 -25.80 -8.88 -9.59
CA THR A 19 -25.10 -9.82 -8.71
C THR A 19 -24.88 -11.13 -9.44
N LEU A 20 -23.64 -11.61 -9.41
CA LEU A 20 -23.28 -12.96 -9.80
C LEU A 20 -23.09 -13.81 -8.53
N PRO A 21 -23.31 -15.12 -8.58
CA PRO A 21 -22.89 -16.04 -7.52
C PRO A 21 -21.40 -15.88 -7.17
N PHE A 22 -21.04 -16.01 -5.89
CA PHE A 22 -19.68 -15.78 -5.42
C PHE A 22 -18.65 -16.70 -6.08
N ASP A 23 -18.99 -17.97 -6.28
CA ASP A 23 -18.15 -18.95 -6.97
C ASP A 23 -17.84 -18.54 -8.41
N VAL A 24 -18.82 -17.96 -9.11
CA VAL A 24 -18.63 -17.43 -10.46
C VAL A 24 -17.72 -16.19 -10.44
N VAL A 25 -17.94 -15.25 -9.53
CA VAL A 25 -17.08 -14.06 -9.39
C VAL A 25 -15.64 -14.46 -9.06
N LYS A 26 -15.45 -15.35 -8.08
CA LYS A 26 -14.14 -15.85 -7.68
C LYS A 26 -13.41 -16.52 -8.83
N ALA A 27 -14.08 -17.42 -9.57
CA ALA A 27 -13.47 -18.11 -10.69
C ALA A 27 -13.03 -17.15 -11.81
N ASN A 28 -13.87 -16.16 -12.13
CA ASN A 28 -13.53 -15.13 -13.10
C ASN A 28 -12.33 -14.29 -12.64
N ASP A 29 -12.34 -13.86 -11.38
CA ASP A 29 -11.27 -13.04 -10.81
C ASP A 29 -9.93 -13.76 -10.75
N GLU A 30 -9.93 -15.04 -10.37
CA GLU A 30 -8.73 -15.90 -10.37
C GLU A 30 -8.20 -16.10 -11.80
N ALA A 31 -9.08 -16.27 -12.79
CA ALA A 31 -8.70 -16.41 -14.19
C ALA A 31 -8.13 -15.09 -14.78
N GLU A 32 -8.63 -13.93 -14.34
CA GLU A 32 -8.16 -12.62 -14.79
C GLU A 32 -6.83 -12.19 -14.13
N LYS A 33 -6.53 -12.71 -12.93
CA LYS A 33 -5.37 -12.30 -12.12
C LYS A 33 -4.06 -12.20 -12.92
N PRO A 34 -3.65 -13.18 -13.75
CA PRO A 34 -2.38 -13.08 -14.48
C PRO A 34 -2.31 -11.87 -15.41
N ARG A 35 -3.40 -11.58 -16.14
CA ARG A 35 -3.49 -10.42 -17.03
C ARG A 35 -3.45 -9.12 -16.24
N VAL A 36 -4.21 -9.05 -15.15
CA VAL A 36 -4.26 -7.86 -14.27
C VAL A 36 -2.87 -7.54 -13.70
N MET A 37 -2.16 -8.55 -13.20
CA MET A 37 -0.81 -8.36 -12.67
C MET A 37 0.19 -7.96 -13.76
N GLN A 38 0.08 -8.52 -14.97
CA GLN A 38 0.91 -8.13 -16.11
C GLN A 38 0.69 -6.68 -16.52
N ASP A 39 -0.57 -6.25 -16.65
CA ASP A 39 -0.95 -4.90 -17.01
C ASP A 39 -0.43 -3.89 -15.98
N GLN A 40 -0.59 -4.19 -14.68
CA GLN A 40 -0.07 -3.34 -13.61
C GLN A 40 1.46 -3.26 -13.62
N GLN A 41 2.15 -4.39 -13.81
CA GLN A 41 3.60 -4.41 -13.89
C GLN A 41 4.11 -3.59 -15.08
N ALA A 42 3.39 -3.60 -16.21
CA ALA A 42 3.70 -2.77 -17.37
C ALA A 42 3.56 -1.28 -17.05
N VAL A 43 2.50 -0.88 -16.35
CA VAL A 43 2.31 0.51 -15.87
C VAL A 43 3.46 0.93 -14.95
N LEU A 44 3.83 0.10 -13.97
CA LEU A 44 4.93 0.40 -13.06
C LEU A 44 6.27 0.53 -13.81
N ASN A 45 6.57 -0.41 -14.71
CA ASN A 45 7.81 -0.39 -15.49
C ASN A 45 7.89 0.79 -16.46
N GLN A 46 6.76 1.26 -16.99
CA GLN A 46 6.71 2.44 -17.83
C GLN A 46 6.98 3.71 -17.01
N ARG A 47 6.45 3.79 -15.79
CA ARG A 47 6.49 4.99 -14.96
C ARG A 47 7.74 5.11 -14.10
N TYR A 48 8.28 3.98 -13.66
CA TYR A 48 9.31 3.94 -12.64
C TYR A 48 10.51 3.06 -13.01
N ASP A 49 11.67 3.42 -12.48
CA ASP A 49 12.81 2.52 -12.30
C ASP A 49 12.62 1.70 -11.00
N LEU A 50 12.41 0.40 -11.16
CA LEU A 50 12.18 -0.54 -10.05
C LEU A 50 13.46 -1.30 -9.64
N SER A 51 14.64 -0.90 -10.17
CA SER A 51 15.91 -1.55 -9.85
C SER A 51 16.32 -1.33 -8.39
N ASN A 52 17.00 -2.32 -7.82
CA ASN A 52 17.54 -2.27 -6.46
C ASN A 52 18.85 -1.45 -6.43
N ASN A 53 18.76 -0.20 -5.99
CA ASN A 53 19.91 0.72 -5.86
C ASN A 53 19.96 1.26 -4.43
N PRO A 54 20.45 0.48 -3.45
CA PRO A 54 20.55 0.93 -2.07
C PRO A 54 21.61 2.03 -1.95
N ILE A 55 21.33 3.05 -1.14
CA ILE A 55 22.32 4.07 -0.79
C ILE A 55 23.33 3.46 0.19
N PRO A 56 24.64 3.49 -0.09
CA PRO A 56 25.64 2.92 0.80
C PRO A 56 25.56 3.49 2.22
N GLY A 57 25.44 2.61 3.21
CA GLY A 57 25.44 2.98 4.63
C GLY A 57 24.16 3.63 5.15
N ILE A 58 23.13 3.83 4.32
CA ILE A 58 21.86 4.43 4.74
C ILE A 58 20.78 3.35 4.88
N MET A 59 20.27 3.21 6.10
CA MET A 59 19.20 2.29 6.45
C MET A 59 17.93 3.06 6.83
N MET A 60 16.78 2.39 6.72
CA MET A 60 15.54 2.86 7.32
C MET A 60 15.66 2.90 8.84
N SER A 61 14.70 3.53 9.52
CA SER A 61 14.74 3.86 10.95
C SER A 61 15.04 2.68 11.89
N GLY A 62 14.61 1.47 11.56
CA GLY A 62 14.84 0.25 12.33
C GLY A 62 16.16 -0.46 11.96
N GLY A 63 16.97 0.11 11.08
CA GLY A 63 18.30 -0.40 10.73
C GLY A 63 18.32 -1.70 9.92
N ARG A 64 17.16 -2.19 9.47
CA ARG A 64 17.01 -3.54 8.86
C ARG A 64 16.89 -3.54 7.34
N LYS A 65 16.47 -2.42 6.75
CA LYS A 65 16.25 -2.29 5.31
C LYS A 65 17.02 -1.10 4.76
N PRO A 66 17.79 -1.25 3.66
CA PRO A 66 18.50 -0.14 3.07
C PRO A 66 17.54 0.84 2.39
N VAL A 67 17.83 2.14 2.50
CA VAL A 67 17.08 3.15 1.76
C VAL A 67 17.48 3.09 0.28
N GLN A 68 16.49 3.06 -0.59
CA GLN A 68 16.69 3.10 -2.04
C GLN A 68 17.02 4.52 -2.51
N GLY A 69 18.08 4.66 -3.30
CA GLY A 69 18.56 5.95 -3.82
C GLY A 69 18.11 6.25 -5.24
N GLY A 70 18.37 7.47 -5.70
CA GLY A 70 18.12 7.90 -7.07
C GLY A 70 16.67 8.25 -7.37
N VAL A 71 16.48 9.01 -8.45
CA VAL A 71 15.15 9.39 -8.94
C VAL A 71 14.51 8.18 -9.62
N ARG A 72 13.32 7.79 -9.16
CA ARG A 72 12.62 6.61 -9.70
C ARG A 72 11.67 6.92 -10.84
N VAL A 73 11.21 8.17 -10.96
CA VAL A 73 10.31 8.58 -12.04
C VAL A 73 11.07 8.59 -13.37
N LYS A 74 10.54 7.88 -14.36
CA LYS A 74 11.07 7.91 -15.73
C LYS A 74 10.57 9.15 -16.47
N LEU A 75 11.49 9.84 -17.13
CA LEU A 75 11.18 10.98 -17.98
C LEU A 75 10.65 10.51 -19.35
N PRO A 76 9.82 11.33 -20.03
CA PRO A 76 9.49 11.09 -21.43
C PRO A 76 10.76 10.98 -22.29
N PRO A 77 10.73 10.19 -23.39
CA PRO A 77 11.86 10.05 -24.29
C PRO A 77 12.37 11.41 -24.79
N GLY A 78 13.69 11.63 -24.69
CA GLY A 78 14.32 12.87 -25.15
C GLY A 78 14.16 14.09 -24.24
N ILE A 79 13.55 13.94 -23.04
CA ILE A 79 13.39 15.01 -22.05
C ILE A 79 14.39 14.81 -20.91
N THR A 80 14.98 15.91 -20.44
CA THR A 80 15.84 15.96 -19.25
C THR A 80 15.21 16.78 -18.13
N TRP A 81 15.72 16.62 -16.90
CA TRP A 81 15.30 17.43 -15.75
C TRP A 81 15.56 18.93 -15.97
N ASP A 82 16.70 19.29 -16.55
CA ASP A 82 17.04 20.69 -16.86
C ASP A 82 16.10 21.32 -17.90
N MET A 83 15.67 20.53 -18.89
CA MET A 83 14.67 20.98 -19.86
C MET A 83 13.33 21.27 -19.17
N LEU A 84 12.88 20.39 -18.28
CA LEU A 84 11.64 20.60 -17.53
C LEU A 84 11.74 21.81 -16.60
N ASN A 85 12.87 21.98 -15.90
CA ASN A 85 13.10 23.11 -14.99
C ASN A 85 13.15 24.46 -15.70
N SER A 86 13.50 24.46 -16.99
CA SER A 86 13.54 25.67 -17.82
C SER A 86 12.20 26.04 -18.45
N MET A 87 11.16 25.21 -18.29
CA MET A 87 9.81 25.45 -18.81
C MET A 87 8.87 25.95 -17.72
N SER A 88 7.90 26.78 -18.10
CA SER A 88 6.77 27.10 -17.22
C SER A 88 5.84 25.89 -17.06
N PRO A 89 5.07 25.80 -15.95
CA PRO A 89 4.09 24.74 -15.75
C PRO A 89 3.06 24.61 -16.90
N ASP A 90 2.65 25.73 -17.50
CA ASP A 90 1.71 25.71 -18.62
C ASP A 90 2.32 25.12 -19.88
N GLU A 91 3.59 25.38 -20.18
CA GLU A 91 4.29 24.76 -21.31
C GLU A 91 4.45 23.25 -21.10
N ILE A 92 4.80 22.81 -19.88
CA ILE A 92 4.89 21.39 -19.52
C ILE A 92 3.53 20.71 -19.74
N ARG A 93 2.44 21.35 -19.31
CA ARG A 93 1.08 20.84 -19.47
C ARG A 93 0.67 20.78 -20.94
N GLN A 94 0.81 21.87 -21.68
CA GLN A 94 0.40 21.96 -23.10
C GLN A 94 1.13 20.94 -23.98
N ARG A 95 2.40 20.67 -23.67
CA ARG A 95 3.22 19.70 -24.40
C ARG A 95 3.11 18.26 -23.87
N GLY A 96 2.34 18.03 -22.81
CA GLY A 96 2.17 16.71 -22.22
C GLY A 96 3.46 16.12 -21.64
N LEU A 97 4.35 16.96 -21.10
CA LEU A 97 5.69 16.55 -20.66
C LEU A 97 5.78 16.19 -19.18
N LEU A 98 4.69 16.33 -18.42
CA LEU A 98 4.67 15.93 -17.01
C LEU A 98 4.98 14.42 -16.91
N PRO A 99 6.07 14.02 -16.23
CA PRO A 99 6.45 12.63 -16.17
C PRO A 99 5.32 11.73 -15.63
N PRO A 100 5.00 10.61 -16.30
CA PRO A 100 3.90 9.72 -15.89
C PRO A 100 4.00 9.18 -14.46
N GLY A 101 5.20 9.10 -13.90
CA GLY A 101 5.41 8.69 -12.50
C GLY A 101 4.89 9.68 -11.45
N PHE A 102 4.57 10.92 -11.82
CA PHE A 102 3.91 11.91 -10.95
C PHE A 102 2.38 11.89 -11.05
N MET A 103 1.83 11.17 -12.03
CA MET A 103 0.38 10.96 -12.11
C MET A 103 -0.06 9.99 -11.02
N PRO A 104 -1.32 10.05 -10.56
CA PRO A 104 -1.85 9.06 -9.63
C PRO A 104 -1.57 7.63 -10.11
N LEU A 105 -1.03 6.81 -9.22
CA LEU A 105 -0.82 5.39 -9.48
C LEU A 105 -2.19 4.69 -9.44
N PRO A 106 -2.67 4.09 -10.53
CA PRO A 106 -3.91 3.32 -10.48
C PRO A 106 -3.76 2.12 -9.55
N HIS A 107 -4.83 1.81 -8.81
CA HIS A 107 -4.95 0.55 -8.10
C HIS A 107 -4.86 -0.62 -9.08
N VAL A 108 -4.20 -1.71 -8.67
CA VAL A 108 -3.98 -2.94 -9.46
C VAL A 108 -5.28 -3.45 -10.11
N LYS A 109 -6.38 -3.43 -9.34
CA LYS A 109 -7.72 -3.80 -9.83
C LYS A 109 -8.80 -2.93 -9.20
N GLN A 110 -9.25 -1.90 -9.90
CA GLN A 110 -10.25 -0.95 -9.38
C GLN A 110 -11.64 -1.59 -9.21
N ALA A 111 -12.01 -2.55 -10.07
CA ALA A 111 -13.36 -3.12 -10.11
C ALA A 111 -13.75 -3.88 -8.82
N THR A 112 -12.81 -4.63 -8.22
CA THR A 112 -13.03 -5.37 -6.98
C THR A 112 -12.62 -4.58 -5.73
N GLY A 113 -11.83 -3.51 -5.90
CA GLY A 113 -11.39 -2.63 -4.83
C GLY A 113 -10.57 -3.32 -3.75
N GLY A 114 -10.53 -2.73 -2.55
CA GLY A 114 -9.94 -3.34 -1.35
C GLY A 114 -8.44 -3.10 -1.17
N GLN A 115 -7.94 -3.43 0.02
CA GLN A 115 -6.53 -3.30 0.37
C GLN A 115 -5.69 -4.36 -0.37
N VAL A 116 -4.45 -3.99 -0.72
CA VAL A 116 -3.43 -4.94 -1.22
C VAL A 116 -2.31 -4.96 -0.20
N ILE A 117 -1.86 -6.17 0.15
CA ILE A 117 -1.02 -6.39 1.34
C ILE A 117 0.31 -7.00 0.87
N PRO A 118 1.48 -6.43 1.23
CA PRO A 118 2.77 -7.01 0.89
C PRO A 118 2.93 -8.44 1.39
N ASN A 119 3.61 -9.29 0.60
CA ASN A 119 3.82 -10.70 0.94
C ASN A 119 4.47 -10.91 2.31
N THR A 120 5.43 -10.04 2.68
CA THR A 120 6.08 -10.07 4.00
C THR A 120 5.08 -9.92 5.15
N GLN A 121 4.04 -9.10 4.99
CA GLN A 121 2.99 -8.92 5.98
C GLN A 121 2.01 -10.10 5.99
N ILE A 122 1.67 -10.63 4.81
CA ILE A 122 0.81 -11.81 4.67
C ILE A 122 1.45 -12.99 5.42
N ASP A 123 2.74 -13.23 5.20
CA ASP A 123 3.46 -14.36 5.80
C ASP A 123 3.63 -14.21 7.32
N GLU A 124 3.91 -12.99 7.80
CA GLU A 124 4.02 -12.72 9.24
C GLU A 124 2.69 -12.92 9.96
N ILE A 125 1.58 -12.39 9.42
CA ILE A 125 0.26 -12.57 10.02
C ILE A 125 -0.19 -14.03 9.96
N ARG A 126 0.12 -14.74 8.87
CA ARG A 126 -0.12 -16.18 8.79
C ARG A 126 0.64 -16.92 9.89
N THR A 127 1.88 -16.55 10.14
CA THR A 127 2.73 -17.15 11.17
C THR A 127 2.21 -16.86 12.59
N GLN A 128 1.87 -15.60 12.90
CA GLN A 128 1.46 -15.22 14.26
C GLN A 128 0.01 -15.58 14.59
N GLU A 129 -0.90 -15.51 13.61
CA GLU A 129 -2.35 -15.57 13.83
C GLU A 129 -3.06 -16.70 13.07
N GLY A 130 -2.35 -17.45 12.21
CA GLY A 130 -2.97 -18.48 11.37
C GLY A 130 -3.95 -17.92 10.32
N ARG A 131 -3.97 -16.60 10.13
CA ARG A 131 -4.87 -15.92 9.19
C ARG A 131 -4.20 -15.75 7.85
N ASN A 132 -4.89 -16.10 6.77
CA ASN A 132 -4.42 -15.81 5.42
C ASN A 132 -5.00 -14.47 4.94
N LEU A 133 -4.13 -13.49 4.72
CA LEU A 133 -4.49 -12.19 4.16
C LEU A 133 -4.35 -12.14 2.63
N GLN A 134 -3.94 -13.24 2.01
CA GLN A 134 -3.74 -13.32 0.57
C GLN A 134 -5.05 -13.17 -0.18
N ARG A 135 -5.02 -12.36 -1.23
CA ARG A 135 -6.10 -12.17 -2.18
C ARG A 135 -6.04 -13.21 -3.30
N PHE A 136 -7.20 -13.71 -3.69
CA PHE A 136 -7.31 -14.64 -4.82
C PHE A 136 -7.26 -13.93 -6.18
N ASP A 137 -7.60 -12.64 -6.23
CA ASP A 137 -7.82 -11.88 -7.47
C ASP A 137 -6.61 -11.04 -7.92
N ILE A 138 -5.73 -10.64 -7.00
CA ILE A 138 -4.50 -9.87 -7.27
C ILE A 138 -3.43 -10.13 -6.19
N ASP A 139 -2.21 -9.66 -6.42
CA ASP A 139 -1.12 -9.60 -5.44
C ASP A 139 -0.62 -8.16 -5.27
N PHE A 140 0.26 -7.94 -4.29
CA PHE A 140 0.97 -6.66 -4.12
C PHE A 140 1.94 -6.42 -5.29
N ASP A 141 1.88 -5.23 -5.86
CA ASP A 141 2.47 -4.90 -7.16
C ASP A 141 3.84 -4.20 -7.07
N LEU A 142 4.19 -3.66 -5.92
CA LEU A 142 5.50 -3.04 -5.70
C LEU A 142 6.53 -4.07 -5.20
N PRO A 143 7.79 -4.01 -5.70
CA PRO A 143 8.89 -4.80 -5.14
C PRO A 143 9.11 -4.52 -3.65
N ASP A 144 9.50 -5.53 -2.87
CA ASP A 144 9.78 -5.31 -1.45
C ASP A 144 10.89 -4.27 -1.24
N THR A 145 11.88 -4.19 -2.12
CA THR A 145 12.99 -3.21 -1.99
C THR A 145 12.52 -1.76 -1.87
N VAL A 146 11.33 -1.41 -2.39
CA VAL A 146 10.75 -0.06 -2.35
C VAL A 146 9.63 0.10 -1.32
N THR A 147 9.26 -0.96 -0.61
CA THR A 147 8.32 -0.86 0.52
C THR A 147 9.05 -0.43 1.79
N PRO A 148 8.35 0.18 2.78
CA PRO A 148 8.90 0.42 4.10
C PRO A 148 9.44 -0.87 4.74
N GLU A 149 10.31 -0.71 5.74
CA GLU A 149 10.74 -1.84 6.55
C GLU A 149 9.57 -2.44 7.32
N PHE A 150 9.57 -3.77 7.42
CA PHE A 150 8.53 -4.52 8.10
C PHE A 150 9.15 -5.60 9.02
N PRO A 151 8.64 -5.81 10.24
CA PRO A 151 7.65 -4.99 10.94
C PRO A 151 8.12 -3.54 11.13
N PRO A 152 7.23 -2.54 11.16
CA PRO A 152 7.64 -1.15 11.35
C PRO A 152 8.23 -0.97 12.76
N PRO A 153 9.38 -0.30 12.93
CA PRO A 153 9.90 0.02 14.25
C PRO A 153 8.94 0.95 14.98
N ILE A 154 8.90 0.85 16.31
CA ILE A 154 8.04 1.67 17.17
C ILE A 154 8.94 2.50 18.06
N PHE A 155 8.79 3.82 17.99
CA PHE A 155 9.52 4.77 18.84
C PHE A 155 8.55 5.50 19.77
N LEU A 156 8.93 5.64 21.03
CA LEU A 156 8.11 6.34 22.02
C LEU A 156 8.59 7.80 22.14
N SER A 157 7.69 8.76 21.93
CA SER A 157 8.01 10.17 22.09
C SER A 157 8.33 10.55 23.54
N SER A 158 7.81 9.80 24.52
CA SER A 158 8.09 9.98 25.95
C SER A 158 9.41 9.35 26.40
N HIS A 159 9.93 8.40 25.63
CA HIS A 159 11.16 7.64 25.94
C HIS A 159 12.03 7.50 24.67
N PRO A 160 12.50 8.62 24.08
CA PRO A 160 13.29 8.59 22.85
C PRO A 160 14.60 7.81 23.00
N GLU A 161 15.14 7.72 24.21
CA GLU A 161 16.36 6.98 24.54
C GLU A 161 16.24 5.46 24.35
N LEU A 162 15.02 4.91 24.32
CA LEU A 162 14.81 3.48 24.15
C LEU A 162 14.96 3.00 22.69
N GLY A 163 14.95 3.93 21.73
CA GLY A 163 14.97 3.58 20.31
C GLY A 163 13.75 2.76 19.88
N ASP A 164 13.96 1.73 19.05
CA ASP A 164 12.89 0.85 18.58
C ASP A 164 12.45 -0.13 19.68
N VAL A 165 11.35 0.20 20.38
CA VAL A 165 10.78 -0.65 21.43
C VAL A 165 10.16 -1.93 20.88
N SER A 166 9.88 -2.00 19.57
CA SER A 166 9.40 -3.22 18.94
C SER A 166 10.48 -4.29 18.81
N ARG A 167 11.76 -3.87 18.79
CA ARG A 167 12.93 -4.73 18.60
C ARG A 167 12.80 -5.60 17.34
N GLY A 168 12.21 -5.02 16.28
CA GLY A 168 11.93 -5.71 15.02
C GLY A 168 10.81 -6.75 15.06
N ARG A 169 10.01 -6.85 16.14
CA ARG A 169 8.84 -7.73 16.22
C ARG A 169 7.56 -7.00 15.82
N LEU A 170 6.66 -7.68 15.11
CA LEU A 170 5.33 -7.13 14.83
C LEU A 170 4.51 -7.10 16.12
N LEU A 171 3.99 -5.92 16.45
CA LEU A 171 3.08 -5.73 17.57
C LEU A 171 1.72 -6.39 17.28
N THR A 172 1.28 -7.26 18.18
CA THR A 172 -0.01 -7.96 18.12
C THR A 172 -0.66 -8.01 19.49
N ILE A 173 -1.95 -8.38 19.52
CA ILE A 173 -2.69 -8.59 20.77
C ILE A 173 -2.08 -9.68 21.67
N LYS A 174 -1.19 -10.53 21.14
CA LYS A 174 -0.53 -11.59 21.91
C LYS A 174 0.76 -11.13 22.60
N ASN A 175 1.40 -10.08 22.08
CA ASN A 175 2.72 -9.65 22.56
C ASN A 175 2.78 -8.19 23.04
N TYR A 176 1.72 -7.40 22.84
CA TYR A 176 1.72 -5.97 23.20
C TYR A 176 2.07 -5.72 24.67
N TYR A 177 1.50 -6.50 25.59
CA TYR A 177 1.78 -6.35 27.02
C TYR A 177 3.26 -6.60 27.31
N GLU A 178 3.84 -7.71 26.84
CA GLU A 178 5.26 -8.03 27.00
C GLU A 178 6.17 -6.96 26.37
N MET A 179 5.79 -6.44 25.20
CA MET A 179 6.58 -5.44 24.48
C MET A 179 6.55 -4.06 25.13
N MET A 180 5.45 -3.70 25.79
CA MET A 180 5.16 -2.32 26.19
C MET A 180 5.16 -2.09 27.71
N VAL A 181 5.03 -3.15 28.52
CA VAL A 181 5.00 -3.04 29.99
C VAL A 181 6.28 -2.39 30.51
N GLY A 182 6.11 -1.40 31.39
CA GLY A 182 7.21 -0.61 31.95
C GLY A 182 7.66 0.58 31.09
N PHE A 183 7.26 0.65 29.82
CA PHE A 183 7.55 1.80 28.95
C PHE A 183 6.39 2.78 28.81
N ILE A 184 5.15 2.29 28.90
CA ILE A 184 3.94 3.11 28.83
C ILE A 184 3.03 2.83 30.03
N THR A 185 2.18 3.81 30.35
CA THR A 185 1.28 3.75 31.51
C THR A 185 0.17 2.71 31.30
N PRO A 186 -0.45 2.19 32.38
CA PRO A 186 -1.59 1.27 32.26
C PRO A 186 -2.74 1.82 31.41
N VAL A 187 -3.03 3.12 31.52
CA VAL A 187 -4.07 3.77 30.70
C VAL A 187 -3.71 3.72 29.20
N GLN A 188 -2.44 3.93 28.84
CA GLN A 188 -2.00 3.84 27.45
C GLN A 188 -2.00 2.39 26.91
N ILE A 189 -1.83 1.39 27.78
CA ILE A 189 -1.83 -0.04 27.40
C ILE A 189 -3.25 -0.54 27.15
N GLU A 190 -4.20 -0.15 28.02
CA GLU A 190 -5.56 -0.69 28.02
C GLU A 190 -6.55 0.16 27.18
N GLY A 191 -6.25 1.44 26.95
CA GLY A 191 -7.12 2.38 26.24
C GLY A 191 -7.96 3.24 27.16
#